data_AF-A0A2U3KHR2-F1
#
_entry.id   AF-A0A2U3KHR2-F1
#
_cell.length_a   1.000
_cell.length_b   1.000
_cell.length_c   1.000
_cell.angle_alpha   90.00
_cell.angle_beta   90.00
_cell.angle_gamma   90.00
#
_symmetry.space_group_name_H-M   'P 1'
#
loop_
_entity.id
_entity.type
_entity.pdbx_description
1 polymer ?
#
loop_
_entity_poly.entity_id
_entity_poly.type
_entity_poly.pdbx_seq_one_letter_code
_entity_poly.pdbx_strand_id
1 'polypeptide(L)'
;MLSKCANGSCSASFRHLAEGRLFRLETDAPVWSSNARETEYFWLCDHCSAGMTLRLTQDGRIMATELADALCNGPYVALNSVDRENRAFLRSVSFLRRSHPEGS
;
A
#
# COMPACT_ATOMS: atom_id res chain seq x y z
N MET A 1 4.77 11.65 3.89
CA MET A 1 5.32 11.23 5.21
C MET A 1 4.32 10.27 5.86
N LEU A 2 4.73 9.07 6.24
CA LEU A 2 3.84 8.06 6.87
C LEU A 2 3.55 8.47 8.32
N SER A 3 2.42 9.12 8.57
CA SER A 3 2.07 9.61 9.92
C SER A 3 0.91 8.85 10.56
N LYS A 4 -0.06 8.39 9.77
CA LYS A 4 -1.27 7.73 10.23
C LYS A 4 -1.68 6.57 9.33
N CYS A 5 -2.56 5.73 9.85
CA CYS A 5 -3.23 4.70 9.08
C CYS A 5 -3.98 5.33 7.89
N ALA A 6 -3.85 4.71 6.72
CA ALA A 6 -4.52 5.12 5.50
C ALA A 6 -6.03 4.79 5.49
N ASN A 7 -6.51 3.99 6.45
CA ASN A 7 -7.93 3.86 6.71
C ASN A 7 -8.44 5.16 7.37
N GLY A 8 -9.32 5.90 6.69
CA GLY A 8 -9.88 7.16 7.17
C GLY A 8 -10.67 7.04 8.48
N SER A 9 -11.17 5.86 8.82
CA SER A 9 -11.85 5.57 10.08
C SER A 9 -10.90 5.19 11.22
N CYS A 10 -9.60 5.11 10.96
CA CYS A 10 -8.59 4.68 11.92
C CYS A 10 -7.66 5.83 12.31
N SER A 11 -7.47 6.03 13.61
CA SER A 11 -6.58 7.07 14.15
C SER A 11 -5.20 6.53 14.57
N ALA A 12 -4.84 5.31 14.17
CA ALA A 12 -3.57 4.71 14.54
C ALA A 12 -2.40 5.50 13.93
N SER A 13 -1.43 5.89 14.76
CA SER A 13 -0.19 6.53 14.32
C SER A 13 0.80 5.50 13.82
N PHE A 14 1.57 5.85 12.80
CA PHE A 14 2.67 5.02 12.32
C PHE A 14 3.80 4.99 13.35
N ARG A 15 4.09 3.82 13.92
CA ARG A 15 5.16 3.63 14.93
C ARG A 15 6.29 2.74 14.41
N HIS A 16 5.94 1.58 13.88
CA HIS A 16 6.90 0.58 13.44
C HIS A 16 6.50 -0.05 12.10
N LEU A 17 7.48 -0.24 11.22
CA LEU A 17 7.32 -0.92 9.92
C LEU A 17 6.83 -2.37 10.05
N ALA A 18 7.09 -3.00 11.20
CA ALA A 18 6.72 -4.38 11.48
C ALA A 18 5.26 -4.55 11.93
N GLU A 19 4.58 -3.46 12.27
CA GLU A 19 3.20 -3.47 12.76
C GLU A 19 2.27 -3.02 11.64
N GLY A 20 1.76 -3.97 10.85
CA GLY A 20 0.85 -3.72 9.74
C GLY A 20 1.46 -3.90 8.35
N ARG A 21 0.91 -3.18 7.37
CA ARG A 21 1.18 -3.39 5.96
C ARG A 21 1.47 -2.07 5.25
N LEU A 22 2.57 -2.05 4.52
CA LEU A 22 2.95 -0.93 3.68
C LEU A 22 2.52 -1.14 2.24
N PHE A 23 2.29 -0.02 1.57
CA PHE A 23 2.00 0.08 0.16
C PHE A 23 2.88 1.16 -0.43
N ARG A 24 3.45 0.89 -1.60
CA ARG A 24 4.26 1.82 -2.36
C ARG A 24 3.47 2.21 -3.61
N LEU A 25 3.24 3.51 -3.79
CA LEU A 25 2.71 4.09 -5.01
C LEU A 25 3.89 4.62 -5.83
N GLU A 26 4.00 4.18 -7.07
CA GLU A 26 4.98 4.67 -8.04
C GLU A 26 4.26 5.34 -9.19
N THR A 27 4.57 6.61 -9.46
CA THR A 27 4.03 7.36 -10.58
C THR A 27 5.14 7.68 -11.56
N ASP A 28 5.00 7.25 -12.81
CA ASP A 28 5.96 7.57 -13.86
C ASP A 28 5.68 8.99 -14.36
N ALA A 29 6.56 9.93 -13.99
CA ALA A 29 6.45 11.30 -14.45
C ALA A 29 6.73 11.39 -15.97
N PRO A 30 6.02 12.25 -16.72
CA PRO A 30 6.27 12.42 -18.15
C PRO A 30 7.73 12.87 -18.39
N VAL A 31 8.32 12.32 -19.47
CA VAL A 31 9.74 12.42 -19.87
C VAL A 31 10.29 13.86 -19.95
N TRP A 32 9.42 14.86 -20.08
CA TRP A 32 9.81 16.27 -20.12
C TRP A 32 9.97 16.94 -18.75
N SER A 33 9.59 16.25 -17.67
CA SER A 33 9.90 16.69 -16.32
C SER A 33 11.17 15.99 -15.85
N SER A 34 12.19 16.74 -15.45
CA SER A 34 13.41 16.22 -14.81
C SER A 34 13.16 15.59 -13.43
N ASN A 35 11.90 15.29 -13.12
CA ASN A 35 11.45 14.86 -11.81
C ASN A 35 11.46 13.34 -11.80
N ALA A 36 12.42 12.79 -11.06
CA ALA A 36 12.55 11.39 -10.75
C ALA A 36 11.18 10.79 -10.34
N ARG A 37 10.93 9.54 -10.72
CA ARG A 37 9.76 8.73 -10.33
C ARG A 37 9.25 9.11 -8.93
N GLU A 38 8.06 9.68 -8.87
CA GLU A 38 7.48 10.07 -7.59
C GLU A 38 7.04 8.80 -6.87
N THR A 39 7.61 8.56 -5.70
CA THR A 39 7.32 7.38 -4.88
C THR A 39 6.68 7.84 -3.58
N GLU A 40 5.43 7.43 -3.36
CA GLU A 40 4.70 7.67 -2.13
C GLU A 40 4.46 6.36 -1.38
N TYR A 41 4.41 6.43 -0.04
CA TYR A 41 4.14 5.28 0.80
C TYR A 41 2.87 5.49 1.61
N PHE A 42 2.07 4.43 1.71
CA PHE A 42 0.85 4.36 2.51
C PHE A 42 0.93 3.17 3.45
N TRP A 43 0.35 3.29 4.65
CA TRP A 43 0.40 2.25 5.67
C TRP A 43 -0.97 1.96 6.24
N LEU A 44 -1.30 0.68 6.38
CA LEU A 44 -2.39 0.21 7.23
C LEU A 44 -1.79 -0.41 8.49
N CYS A 45 -2.30 -0.03 9.65
CA CYS A 45 -1.92 -0.68 10.90
C CYS A 45 -2.30 -2.17 10.89
N ASP A 46 -1.72 -2.95 11.80
CA ASP A 46 -1.94 -4.40 11.92
C ASP A 46 -3.43 -4.77 11.88
N HIS A 47 -4.24 -4.13 12.72
CA HIS A 47 -5.68 -4.35 12.79
C HIS A 47 -6.41 -4.06 11.47
N CYS A 48 -6.15 -2.91 10.84
CA CYS A 48 -6.79 -2.58 9.56
C CYS A 48 -6.31 -3.53 8.45
N SER A 49 -5.03 -3.89 8.44
CA SER A 49 -4.44 -4.73 7.40
C SER A 49 -4.91 -6.19 7.42
N ALA A 50 -5.55 -6.63 8.51
CA ALA A 50 -6.15 -7.95 8.63
C ALA A 50 -7.42 -8.11 7.78
N GLY A 51 -8.22 -7.04 7.68
CA GLY A 51 -9.50 -7.04 6.93
C GLY A 51 -9.49 -6.13 5.70
N MET A 52 -8.55 -5.19 5.58
CA MET A 52 -8.55 -4.16 4.55
C MET A 52 -7.27 -4.21 3.71
N THR A 53 -7.38 -3.70 2.49
CA THR A 53 -6.26 -3.39 1.60
C THR A 53 -6.41 -1.98 1.04
N LEU A 54 -5.37 -1.47 0.37
CA LEU A 54 -5.43 -0.21 -0.35
C LEU A 54 -5.59 -0.47 -1.85
N ARG A 55 -6.47 0.28 -2.49
CA ARG A 55 -6.66 0.28 -3.94
C ARG A 55 -6.39 1.67 -4.51
N LEU A 56 -5.86 1.68 -5.72
CA LEU A 56 -5.77 2.89 -6.54
C LEU A 56 -7.05 3.03 -7.37
N THR A 57 -7.75 4.15 -7.23
CA THR A 57 -8.96 4.44 -8.02
C THR A 57 -8.58 5.01 -9.39
N GLN A 58 -9.55 5.02 -10.31
CA GLN A 58 -9.40 5.64 -11.64
C GLN A 58 -9.06 7.13 -11.55
N ASP A 59 -9.54 7.84 -10.52
CA ASP A 59 -9.19 9.25 -10.26
C ASP A 59 -7.78 9.43 -9.65
N GLY A 60 -6.95 8.38 -9.60
CA GLY A 60 -5.61 8.40 -9.04
C GLY A 60 -5.55 8.47 -7.51
N ARG A 61 -6.66 8.21 -6.80
CA ARG A 61 -6.73 8.29 -5.33
C ARG A 61 -6.50 6.93 -4.67
N ILE A 62 -5.90 6.96 -3.48
CA ILE A 62 -5.75 5.77 -2.64
C ILE A 62 -6.95 5.62 -1.70
N MET A 63 -7.60 4.47 -1.75
CA MET A 63 -8.73 4.16 -0.86
C MET A 63 -8.53 2.84 -0.14
N ALA A 64 -8.88 2.80 1.14
CA ALA A 64 -9.01 1.55 1.88
C ALA A 64 -10.30 0.82 1.46
N THR A 65 -10.18 -0.47 1.21
CA THR A 65 -11.29 -1.34 0.80
C THR A 65 -11.19 -2.68 1.52
N GLU A 66 -12.32 -3.37 1.68
CA GLU A 66 -12.36 -4.71 2.24
C GLU A 66 -11.48 -5.65 1.41
N LEU A 67 -10.61 -6.39 2.09
CA LEU A 67 -9.70 -7.36 1.47
C LEU A 67 -10.51 -8.48 0.81
N ALA A 68 -11.62 -8.89 1.40
CA ALA A 68 -12.52 -9.91 0.84
C ALA A 68 -13.03 -9.52 -0.55
N ASP A 69 -13.51 -8.28 -0.72
CA ASP A 69 -13.98 -7.77 -2.01
C ASP A 69 -12.84 -7.71 -3.05
N ALA A 70 -11.65 -7.34 -2.61
CA ALA A 70 -10.48 -7.27 -3.48
C ALA A 70 -10.00 -8.66 -3.92
N LEU A 71 -10.11 -9.66 -3.03
CA LEU A 71 -9.74 -11.05 -3.31
C LEU A 71 -10.68 -11.74 -4.31
N CYS A 72 -11.95 -11.33 -4.39
CA CYS A 72 -12.88 -11.82 -5.42
C CYS A 72 -12.35 -11.58 -6.86
N ASN A 73 -11.51 -10.57 -7.04
CA ASN A 73 -10.86 -10.24 -8.32
C ASN A 73 -9.47 -10.88 -8.49
N GLY A 74 -9.06 -11.72 -7.53
CA GLY A 74 -7.79 -12.43 -7.48
C GLY A 74 -6.76 -11.79 -6.53
N PRO A 75 -5.86 -12.59 -5.94
CA PRO A 75 -4.92 -12.14 -4.91
C PRO A 75 -3.89 -11.11 -5.42
N TYR A 76 -3.56 -11.15 -6.71
CA TYR A 76 -2.67 -10.16 -7.32
C TYR A 76 -3.30 -8.76 -7.35
N VAL A 77 -4.60 -8.67 -7.64
CA VAL A 77 -5.37 -7.42 -7.68
C VAL A 77 -5.62 -6.88 -6.27
N ALA A 78 -5.76 -7.77 -5.29
CA ALA A 78 -5.91 -7.38 -3.89
C ALA A 78 -4.66 -6.72 -3.29
N LEU A 79 -3.47 -7.04 -3.81
CA LEU A 79 -2.19 -6.54 -3.31
C LEU A 79 -1.54 -5.50 -4.23
N ASN A 80 -1.99 -5.42 -5.48
CA ASN A 80 -1.44 -4.50 -6.46
C ASN A 80 -2.57 -3.87 -7.28
N SER A 81 -2.47 -2.58 -7.56
CA SER A 81 -3.43 -1.85 -8.40
C SER A 81 -2.68 -0.98 -9.41
N VAL A 82 -3.22 -0.86 -10.62
CA VAL A 82 -2.62 -0.08 -11.71
C VAL A 82 -3.64 0.93 -12.19
N ASP A 83 -3.24 2.19 -12.25
CA ASP A 83 -3.94 3.23 -12.98
C ASP A 83 -3.13 3.56 -14.24
N ARG A 84 -3.68 3.20 -15.40
CA ARG A 84 -2.98 3.35 -16.68
C ARG A 84 -2.97 4.79 -17.17
N GLU A 85 -3.99 5.57 -16.82
CA GLU A 85 -4.15 6.96 -17.26
C GLU A 85 -3.05 7.83 -16.64
N ASN A 86 -2.89 7.74 -15.32
CA ASN A 86 -1.90 8.48 -14.54
C ASN A 86 -0.56 7.74 -14.44
N ARG A 87 -0.41 6.58 -15.11
CA ARG A 87 0.80 5.73 -15.08
C ARG A 87 1.25 5.45 -13.63
N ALA A 88 0.29 5.17 -12.77
CA ALA A 88 0.49 4.96 -11.36
C ALA A 88 0.32 3.49 -10.98
N PHE A 89 1.23 2.99 -10.15
CA PHE A 89 1.26 1.60 -9.71
C PHE A 89 1.34 1.54 -8.19
N LEU A 90 0.31 0.97 -7.57
CA LEU A 90 0.27 0.69 -6.15
C LEU A 90 0.65 -0.76 -5.92
N ARG A 91 1.60 -1.01 -5.02
CA ARG A 91 2.05 -2.36 -4.64
C ARG A 91 2.16 -2.52 -3.15
N SER A 92 1.67 -3.63 -2.63
CA SER A 92 1.91 -4.01 -1.24
C SER A 92 3.37 -4.41 -1.04
N VAL A 93 3.95 -3.98 0.07
CA VAL A 93 5.32 -4.31 0.48
C VAL A 93 5.23 -5.10 1.78
N SER A 94 5.63 -6.37 1.71
CA SER A 94 5.73 -7.24 2.88
C SER A 94 7.15 -7.16 3.43
N PHE A 95 7.30 -6.67 4.66
CA PHE A 95 8.50 -6.91 5.44
C PHE A 95 8.30 -8.27 6.09
N LEU A 96 8.61 -9.35 5.38
CA LEU A 96 8.72 -10.66 6.02
C LEU A 96 9.65 -10.46 7.21
N ARG A 97 9.19 -10.82 8.42
CA ARG A 97 10.12 -10.99 9.55
C ARG A 97 11.19 -11.93 9.00
N ARG A 98 12.44 -11.47 8.94
CA ARG A 98 13.58 -12.37 8.93
C ARG A 98 13.43 -13.12 10.24
N SER A 99 12.75 -14.27 10.23
CA SER A 99 12.86 -15.25 11.28
C SER A 99 14.32 -15.63 11.27
N HIS A 100 15.09 -14.97 12.13
CA HIS A 100 16.36 -15.52 12.54
C HIS A 100 15.99 -16.86 13.19
N PRO A 101 16.45 -18.01 12.67
CA PRO A 101 16.27 -19.24 13.41
C PRO A 101 16.98 -19.02 14.75
N GLU A 102 16.22 -18.96 15.84
CA GLU A 102 16.79 -19.11 17.18
C GLU A 102 17.35 -20.52 17.23
N GLY A 103 18.66 -20.63 16.99
CA GLY A 103 19.42 -21.84 17.21
C GLY A 103 19.37 -22.17 18.69
N SER A 104 18.80 -23.34 18.99
CA SER A 104 18.80 -24.00 20.29
C SER A 104 20.19 -24.46 20.71
#